data_AF-A0A430JQ08-F1
#
_entry.id   AF-A0A430JQ08-F1
#
_cell.length_a   1.000
_cell.length_b   1.000
_cell.length_c   1.000
_cell.angle_alpha   90.00
_cell.angle_beta   90.00
_cell.angle_gamma   90.00
#
_symmetry.space_group_name_H-M   'P 1'
#
loop_
_entity.id
_entity.type
_entity.pdbx_description
1 polymer ?
#
loop_
_entity_poly.entity_id
_entity_poly.type
_entity_poly.pdbx_seq_one_letter_code
_entity_poly.pdbx_strand_id
1 'polypeptide(L)'
;MDTHSPELRLSQTFLDRVTQIGLTDAAVAAAIGVTRQFYSQVKTGKAMPTARFMAGAVAAGLASSLDQVATLVEDDTAGVA
;
A
#
# COMPACT_ATOMS: atom_id res chain seq x y z
N MET A 1 1.90 -27.73 6.62
CA MET A 1 1.26 -26.74 7.51
C MET A 1 1.47 -25.41 6.85
N ASP A 2 0.49 -24.97 6.09
CA ASP A 2 0.54 -23.67 5.43
C ASP A 2 0.20 -22.61 6.49
N THR A 3 1.23 -22.02 7.07
CA THR A 3 1.09 -20.94 8.04
C THR A 3 0.69 -19.70 7.26
N HIS A 4 -0.61 -19.48 7.03
CA HIS A 4 -1.12 -18.26 6.43
C HIS A 4 -0.78 -17.08 7.34
N SER A 5 0.34 -16.41 7.01
CA SER A 5 0.87 -15.31 7.80
C SER A 5 0.20 -14.03 7.30
N PRO A 6 -0.35 -13.21 8.20
CA PRO A 6 -1.04 -12.00 7.79
C PRO A 6 -0.07 -11.05 7.08
N GLU A 7 -0.47 -10.54 5.92
CA GLU A 7 0.36 -9.67 5.09
C GLU A 7 -0.22 -8.25 5.03
N LEU A 8 0.64 -7.24 5.23
CA LEU A 8 0.28 -5.85 4.97
C LEU A 8 0.25 -5.57 3.47
N ARG A 9 -0.87 -5.02 2.99
CA ARG A 9 -1.03 -4.54 1.61
C ARG A 9 -1.56 -3.11 1.62
N LEU A 10 -1.42 -2.40 0.50
CA LEU A 10 -2.04 -1.08 0.38
C LEU A 10 -3.55 -1.19 0.53
N SER A 11 -4.14 -0.26 1.27
CA SER A 11 -5.59 -0.19 1.39
C SER A 11 -6.20 0.28 0.07
N GLN A 12 -7.45 -0.13 -0.20
CA GLN A 12 -8.18 0.38 -1.35
C GLN A 12 -8.41 1.89 -1.24
N THR A 13 -8.68 2.40 -0.04
CA THR A 13 -8.85 3.83 0.24
C THR A 13 -7.65 4.66 -0.21
N PHE A 14 -6.43 4.17 0.03
CA PHE A 14 -5.21 4.83 -0.41
C PHE A 14 -5.10 4.87 -1.94
N LEU A 15 -5.36 3.73 -2.59
CA LEU A 15 -5.30 3.60 -4.05
C LEU A 15 -6.33 4.51 -4.74
N ASP A 16 -7.55 4.56 -4.21
CA ASP A 16 -8.62 5.41 -4.71
C ASP A 16 -8.26 6.88 -4.57
N ARG A 17 -7.74 7.30 -3.42
CA ARG A 17 -7.32 8.68 -3.19
C ARG A 17 -6.21 9.08 -4.15
N VAL A 18 -5.18 8.24 -4.32
CA VAL A 18 -4.10 8.49 -5.28
C VAL A 18 -4.64 8.64 -6.70
N THR A 19 -5.60 7.78 -7.07
CA THR A 19 -6.26 7.81 -8.39
C THR A 19 -7.09 9.09 -8.58
N GLN A 20 -7.85 9.50 -7.56
CA GLN A 20 -8.68 10.72 -7.60
C GLN A 20 -7.86 12.00 -7.73
N ILE A 21 -6.67 12.06 -7.11
CA ILE A 21 -5.76 13.21 -7.25
C ILE A 21 -5.12 13.22 -8.65
N GLY A 22 -5.18 12.11 -9.39
CA GLY A 22 -4.63 12.00 -10.75
C GLY A 22 -3.10 11.95 -10.78
N LEU A 23 -2.47 11.55 -9.66
CA LEU A 23 -1.02 11.44 -9.61
C LEU A 23 -0.54 10.20 -10.36
N THR A 24 0.56 10.36 -11.09
CA THR A 24 1.27 9.21 -11.67
C THR A 24 1.98 8.42 -10.57
N ASP A 25 2.17 7.11 -10.78
CA ASP A 25 2.95 6.26 -9.85
C ASP A 25 4.35 6.85 -9.55
N ALA A 26 4.95 7.56 -10.50
CA ALA A 26 6.24 8.24 -10.31
C ALA A 26 6.12 9.44 -9.36
N ALA A 27 5.08 10.25 -9.50
CA ALA A 27 4.82 11.40 -8.64
C ALA A 27 4.49 10.96 -7.20
N VAL A 28 3.70 9.88 -7.06
CA VAL A 28 3.37 9.30 -5.76
C VAL A 28 4.63 8.77 -5.06
N ALA A 29 5.46 8.00 -5.78
CA ALA A 29 6.71 7.48 -5.24
C ALA A 29 7.65 8.60 -4.78
N ALA A 30 7.79 9.66 -5.59
CA ALA A 30 8.60 10.83 -5.26
C ALA A 30 8.07 11.56 -4.01
N ALA A 31 6.75 11.75 -3.90
CA ALA A 31 6.13 12.39 -2.74
C ALA A 31 6.34 11.60 -1.44
N ILE A 32 6.26 10.27 -1.51
CA ILE A 32 6.50 9.37 -0.36
C ILE A 32 8.00 9.28 -0.02
N GLY A 33 8.89 9.61 -0.96
CA GLY A 33 10.34 9.49 -0.79
C GLY A 33 10.86 8.08 -1.02
N VAL A 34 10.28 7.36 -1.98
CA VAL A 34 10.69 6.02 -2.43
C VAL A 34 10.91 5.98 -3.94
N THR A 35 11.52 4.91 -4.45
CA THR A 35 11.68 4.74 -5.89
C THR A 35 10.35 4.32 -6.54
N ARG A 36 10.15 4.70 -7.81
CA ARG A 36 9.00 4.25 -8.60
C ARG A 36 8.88 2.73 -8.64
N GLN A 37 10.01 2.03 -8.76
CA GLN A 37 10.04 0.56 -8.77
C GLN A 37 9.54 -0.02 -7.45
N PHE A 38 10.00 0.53 -6.32
CA PHE A 38 9.53 0.08 -5.01
C PHE A 38 8.04 0.34 -4.82
N TYR A 39 7.56 1.54 -5.17
CA TYR A 39 6.13 1.84 -5.16
C TYR A 39 5.33 0.84 -6.01
N SER A 40 5.80 0.51 -7.22
CA SER A 40 5.14 -0.48 -8.08
C SER A 40 5.14 -1.88 -7.48
N GLN A 41 6.20 -2.30 -6.79
CA GLN A 41 6.23 -3.59 -6.11
C GLN A 41 5.23 -3.64 -4.96
N VAL A 42 5.15 -2.56 -4.16
CA VAL A 42 4.18 -2.45 -3.07
C VAL A 42 2.74 -2.44 -3.60
N LYS A 43 2.47 -1.66 -4.65
CA LYS A 43 1.16 -1.59 -5.31
C LYS A 43 0.70 -2.92 -5.91
N THR A 44 1.64 -3.74 -6.40
CA THR A 44 1.33 -5.06 -7.00
C THR A 44 1.40 -6.21 -6.00
N GLY A 45 1.60 -5.95 -4.71
CA GLY A 45 1.73 -6.99 -3.68
C GLY A 45 3.00 -7.83 -3.79
N LYS A 46 4.01 -7.38 -4.55
CA LYS A 46 5.33 -8.03 -4.65
C LYS A 46 6.28 -7.63 -3.51
N ALA A 47 5.93 -6.58 -2.76
CA ALA A 47 6.64 -6.13 -1.58
C ALA A 47 5.64 -5.58 -0.56
N MET A 48 5.97 -5.68 0.72
CA MET A 48 5.15 -5.11 1.79
C MET A 48 5.43 -3.61 1.95
N PRO A 49 4.40 -2.79 2.25
CA PRO A 49 4.62 -1.39 2.62
C PRO A 49 5.39 -1.31 3.94
N THR A 50 6.54 -0.62 3.93
CA THR A 50 7.34 -0.42 5.14
C THR A 50 6.80 0.71 6.00
N ALA A 51 7.22 0.77 7.27
CA ALA A 51 6.90 1.91 8.14
C ALA A 51 7.32 3.26 7.53
N ARG A 52 8.48 3.30 6.85
CA ARG A 52 8.94 4.50 6.14
C ARG A 52 8.03 4.88 4.98
N PHE A 53 7.55 3.90 4.22
CA PHE A 53 6.58 4.14 3.15
C PHE A 53 5.28 4.75 3.70
N MET A 54 4.73 4.15 4.76
CA MET A 54 3.46 4.62 5.34
C MET A 54 3.61 6.01 5.96
N ALA A 55 4.70 6.26 6.69
CA ALA A 55 5.00 7.59 7.22
C ALA A 55 5.18 8.64 6.10
N GLY A 56 5.86 8.28 5.01
CA GLY A 56 6.03 9.16 3.84
C GLY A 56 4.70 9.50 3.16
N ALA A 57 3.78 8.53 3.04
CA ALA A 57 2.45 8.76 2.48
C ALA A 57 1.61 9.73 3.32
N VAL A 58 1.66 9.61 4.65
CA VAL A 58 1.00 10.55 5.56
C VAL A 58 1.64 11.93 5.49
N ALA A 59 2.98 12.01 5.53
CA ALA A 59 3.71 13.27 5.43
C ALA A 59 3.47 14.01 4.09
N ALA A 60 3.25 13.26 3.00
CA ALA A 60 2.90 13.79 1.69
C ALA A 60 1.43 14.25 1.57
N GLY A 61 0.61 14.07 2.62
CA GLY A 61 -0.82 14.38 2.58
C GLY A 61 -1.66 13.40 1.76
N LEU A 62 -1.07 12.29 1.31
CA LEU A 62 -1.76 11.25 0.53
C LEU A 62 -2.66 10.38 1.41
N ALA A 63 -2.46 10.39 2.73
CA ALA A 63 -3.32 9.75 3.72
C ALA A 63 -3.35 10.58 5.00
N SER A 64 -4.40 10.45 5.80
CA SER A 64 -4.50 11.13 7.10
C SER A 64 -3.93 10.31 8.25
N SER A 65 -3.76 9.00 8.07
CA SER A 65 -3.27 8.07 9.09
C SER A 65 -2.69 6.80 8.46
N LEU A 66 -1.95 5.99 9.23
CA LEU A 66 -1.25 4.80 8.72
C LEU A 66 -2.22 3.68 8.29
N ASP A 67 -3.33 3.50 9.03
CA ASP A 67 -4.40 2.55 8.71
C ASP A 67 -5.11 2.88 7.39
N GLN A 68 -5.09 4.15 6.98
CA GLN A 68 -5.57 4.53 5.65
C GLN A 68 -4.59 4.14 4.55
N VAL A 69 -3.30 3.93 4.83
CA VAL A 69 -2.30 3.57 3.82
C VAL A 69 -2.28 2.07 3.57
N ALA A 70 -2.32 1.27 4.63
CA ALA A 70 -2.18 -0.18 4.55
C ALA A 70 -3.21 -0.90 5.41
N THR A 71 -3.68 -2.05 4.91
CA THR A 71 -4.55 -2.98 5.64
C THR A 71 -3.83 -4.31 5.82
N LEU A 72 -4.18 -5.01 6.90
CA LEU A 72 -3.87 -6.42 7.05
C LEU A 72 -4.80 -7.20 6.12
N VAL A 73 -4.24 -8.10 5.32
CA VAL A 73 -5.02 -9.07 4.53
C VAL A 73 -4.72 -10.44 5.11
N GLU A 74 -5.78 -11.11 5.59
CA GLU A 74 -5.76 -12.53 5.85
C GLU A 74 -6.07 -13.23 4.52
N ASP A 75 -5.24 -14.20 4.13
CA ASP A 75 -5.46 -14.97 2.91
C ASP A 75 -6.63 -15.95 3.17
N ASP A 76 -7.87 -15.48 2.96
CA ASP A 76 -9.06 -16.33 3.06
C ASP A 76 -9.21 -17.16 1.78
N THR A 77 -8.45 -18.27 1.72
CA THR A 77 -8.72 -19.37 0.80
C THR A 77 -9.54 -20.49 1.47
N ALA A 78 -10.40 -20.16 2.43
CA ALA A 78 -11.39 -21.07 2.98
C ALA A 78 -12.80 -20.73 2.44
N GLY A 79 -12.99 -20.72 1.12
CA GLY A 79 -14.26 -20.26 0.56
C GLY A 79 -14.54 -20.56 -0.90
N VAL A 80 -14.14 -21.72 -1.42
CA VAL A 80 -14.79 -22.29 -2.61
C VAL A 80 -15.17 -23.74 -2.32
N ALA A 81 -16.46 -23.91 -2.01
CA ALA A 81 -17.17 -25.17 -1.92
C ALA A 81 -17.34 -25.84 -3.29
#